data_AF-A0A1C7DH43-F1
#
_entry.id   AF-A0A1C7DH43-F1
#
_cell.length_a   1.000
_cell.length_b   1.000
_cell.length_c   1.000
_cell.angle_alpha   90.00
_cell.angle_beta   90.00
_cell.angle_gamma   90.00
#
_symmetry.space_group_name_H-M   'P 1'
#
loop_
_entity.id
_entity.type
_entity.pdbx_description
1 polymer ?
#
loop_
_entity_poly.entity_id
_entity_poly.type
_entity_poly.pdbx_seq_one_letter_code
_entity_poly.pdbx_strand_id
1 'polypeptide(L)'
;MLYFNRSREIAQLYFGQRGEDDIASLWTVGREELKRPAKYETLYNWTITFRKILEKETGDLINLNPHSFRHSSLTNYENGTHYVLKELGKDKLELKVLKTLANHSDISTTQSYLPNKDAEILAEAFGL
;
A
#
# COMPACT_ATOMS: atom_id res chain seq x y z
N MET A 1 -10.58 -2.64 9.23
CA MET A 1 -9.30 -2.84 8.51
C MET A 1 -8.97 -4.32 8.57
N LEU A 2 -8.56 -4.94 7.47
CA LEU A 2 -8.18 -6.36 7.46
C LEU A 2 -6.67 -6.47 7.72
N TYR A 3 -6.26 -7.37 8.62
CA TYR A 3 -4.86 -7.61 8.96
C TYR A 3 -4.48 -9.05 8.60
N PHE A 4 -3.50 -9.21 7.71
CA PHE A 4 -3.00 -10.51 7.26
C PHE A 4 -1.75 -10.93 8.04
N ASN A 5 -1.23 -12.14 7.80
CA ASN A 5 -0.06 -12.68 8.53
C ASN A 5 1.11 -11.68 8.53
N ARG A 6 1.50 -11.24 7.34
CA ARG A 6 2.60 -10.28 7.19
C ARG A 6 2.33 -8.93 7.86
N SER A 7 1.08 -8.46 7.88
CA SER A 7 0.72 -7.23 8.60
C SER A 7 0.92 -7.37 10.10
N ARG A 8 0.58 -8.54 10.66
CA ARG A 8 0.77 -8.86 12.08
C ARG A 8 2.25 -8.97 12.44
N GLU A 9 3.04 -9.62 11.59
CA GLU A 9 4.50 -9.73 11.76
C GLU A 9 5.18 -8.34 11.75
N ILE A 10 4.82 -7.49 10.78
CA ILE A 10 5.34 -6.11 10.70
C ILE A 10 4.93 -5.30 11.94
N ALA A 11 3.69 -5.46 12.41
CA ALA A 11 3.22 -4.79 13.61
C ALA A 11 4.01 -5.23 14.85
N GLN A 12 4.31 -6.52 15.00
CA GLN A 12 5.15 -7.03 16.09
C GLN A 12 6.57 -6.44 16.05
N LEU A 13 7.20 -6.38 14.87
CA LEU A 13 8.51 -5.75 14.70
C LEU A 13 8.46 -4.26 15.06
N TYR A 14 7.41 -3.56 14.65
CA TYR A 14 7.21 -2.15 15.01
C TYR A 14 7.04 -1.96 16.52
N PHE A 15 6.20 -2.77 17.19
CA PHE A 15 6.02 -2.67 18.64
C PHE A 15 7.29 -3.01 19.41
N GLY A 16 8.05 -4.00 18.96
CA GLY A 16 9.36 -4.32 19.54
C GLY A 16 10.37 -3.17 19.38
N GLN A 17 10.40 -2.52 18.20
CA GLN A 17 11.24 -1.34 17.96
C GLN A 17 10.77 -0.13 18.78
N ARG A 18 9.46 0.06 18.90
CA ARG A 18 8.85 1.14 19.66
C ARG A 18 9.16 0.99 21.15
N GLY A 19 9.02 -0.22 21.70
CA GLY A 19 9.07 -0.45 23.14
C GLY A 19 7.90 0.19 23.89
N GLU A 20 7.97 0.20 25.21
CA GLU A 20 6.94 0.82 26.06
C GLU A 20 7.03 2.35 26.01
N ASP A 21 5.88 3.01 25.93
CA ASP A 21 5.69 4.46 26.09
C ASP A 21 4.21 4.77 26.38
N ASP A 22 3.93 5.98 26.89
CA ASP A 22 2.57 6.44 27.20
C ASP A 22 1.92 7.26 26.06
N ILE A 23 2.39 7.10 24.82
CA ILE A 23 1.90 7.88 23.66
C ILE A 23 0.65 7.22 23.06
N ALA A 24 -0.50 7.90 23.16
CA ALA A 24 -1.77 7.39 22.64
C ALA A 24 -1.80 7.11 21.13
N SER A 25 -0.94 7.77 20.33
CA SER A 25 -0.84 7.53 18.89
C SER A 25 -0.25 6.15 18.58
N LEU A 26 -0.85 5.43 17.62
CA LEU A 26 -0.29 4.18 17.13
C LEU A 26 1.10 4.40 16.50
N TRP A 27 1.26 5.48 15.75
CA TRP A 27 2.50 5.81 15.06
C TRP A 27 3.27 6.89 15.81
N THR A 28 4.54 6.59 16.08
CA THR A 28 5.49 7.46 16.78
C THR A 28 6.75 7.66 15.95
N VAL A 29 7.43 8.78 16.19
CA VAL A 29 8.75 9.11 15.62
C VAL A 29 9.68 9.57 16.71
N GLY A 30 10.99 9.54 16.44
CA GLY A 30 12.01 9.82 17.45
C GLY A 30 12.44 8.55 18.18
N ARG A 31 13.37 8.71 19.11
CA ARG A 31 13.90 7.64 19.96
C ARG A 31 13.96 8.16 21.40
N GLU A 32 13.81 7.26 22.37
CA GLU A 32 13.93 7.57 23.80
C GLU A 32 13.09 8.81 24.18
N GLU A 33 13.70 9.81 24.83
CA GLU A 33 13.08 11.04 25.31
C GLU A 33 12.53 11.95 24.20
N LEU A 34 12.92 11.74 22.94
CA LEU A 34 12.43 12.50 21.80
C LEU A 34 11.25 11.84 21.09
N LYS A 35 10.75 10.71 21.61
CA LYS A 35 9.56 10.05 21.07
C LYS A 35 8.37 10.99 21.13
N ARG A 36 7.63 11.03 20.02
CA ARG A 36 6.40 11.84 19.91
C ARG A 36 5.46 11.23 18.87
N PRO A 37 4.17 11.60 18.89
CA PRO A 37 3.24 11.24 17.82
C PRO A 37 3.77 11.62 16.45
N ALA A 38 3.60 10.72 15.48
CA ALA A 38 3.78 11.05 14.07
C ALA A 38 2.75 12.12 13.66
N LYS A 39 3.19 13.04 12.80
CA LYS A 39 2.31 14.06 12.19
C LYS A 39 1.86 13.60 10.81
N TYR A 40 0.82 14.23 10.25
CA TYR A 40 0.34 13.92 8.90
C TYR A 40 1.45 13.94 7.85
N GLU A 41 2.34 14.94 7.91
CA GLU A 41 3.45 15.12 6.97
C GLU A 41 4.55 14.06 7.12
N THR A 42 4.53 13.29 8.22
CA THR A 42 5.56 12.30 8.52
C THR A 42 5.60 11.21 7.46
N LEU A 43 4.43 10.69 7.05
CA LEU A 43 4.36 9.66 6.01
C LEU A 43 4.82 10.21 4.66
N TYR A 44 4.42 11.43 4.32
CA TYR A 44 4.85 12.07 3.07
C TYR A 44 6.37 12.25 3.02
N ASN A 45 6.96 12.82 4.08
CA ASN A 45 8.41 13.00 4.18
C ASN A 45 9.15 11.65 4.15
N TRP A 46 8.60 10.63 4.80
CA TRP A 46 9.14 9.28 4.73
C TRP A 46 9.15 8.75 3.28
N THR A 47 8.08 8.97 2.50
CA THR A 47 8.08 8.58 1.08
C THR A 47 9.14 9.31 0.28
N ILE A 48 9.36 10.61 0.50
CA ILE A 48 10.43 11.37 -0.18
C ILE A 48 11.80 10.77 0.12
N THR A 49 12.08 10.46 1.39
CA THR A 49 13.34 9.80 1.77
C THR A 49 13.47 8.44 1.10
N PHE A 50 12.38 7.67 1.05
CA PHE A 50 12.37 6.36 0.42
C PHE A 50 12.61 6.41 -1.10
N ARG A 51 12.14 7.44 -1.81
CA ARG A 51 12.46 7.65 -3.25
C ARG A 51 13.96 7.67 -3.49
N LYS A 52 14.72 8.36 -2.64
CA LYS A 52 16.18 8.48 -2.77
C LYS A 52 16.87 7.14 -2.58
N ILE A 53 16.35 6.31 -1.66
CA ILE A 53 16.85 4.95 -1.45
C ILE A 53 16.54 4.11 -2.69
N LEU A 54 15.31 4.15 -3.20
CA LEU A 54 14.93 3.42 -4.40
C LEU A 54 15.75 3.82 -5.62
N GLU A 55 15.90 5.12 -5.89
CA GLU A 55 16.71 5.65 -6.99
C GLU A 55 18.16 5.14 -6.93
N LYS A 56 18.74 5.08 -5.72
CA LYS A 56 20.08 4.51 -5.53
C LYS A 56 20.15 3.01 -5.88
N GLU A 57 19.13 2.24 -5.52
CA GLU A 57 19.11 0.79 -5.72
C GLU A 57 18.67 0.37 -7.14
N THR A 58 17.82 1.16 -7.80
CA THR A 58 17.25 0.82 -9.11
C THR A 58 17.82 1.65 -10.27
N GLY A 59 18.45 2.79 -9.99
CA GLY A 59 18.91 3.76 -10.99
C GLY A 59 17.81 4.69 -11.52
N ASP A 60 16.57 4.52 -11.07
CA ASP A 60 15.40 5.25 -11.57
C ASP A 60 14.73 6.09 -10.48
N LEU A 61 14.43 7.36 -10.80
CA LEU A 61 13.64 8.22 -9.92
C LEU A 61 12.16 7.83 -9.96
N ILE A 62 11.75 6.98 -9.02
CA ILE A 62 10.35 6.60 -8.85
C ILE A 62 9.63 7.65 -8.00
N ASN A 63 8.63 8.33 -8.58
CA ASN A 63 7.83 9.37 -7.91
C ASN A 63 6.79 8.79 -6.93
N LEU A 64 7.26 8.12 -5.88
CA LEU A 64 6.43 7.44 -4.89
C LEU A 64 5.82 8.39 -3.84
N ASN A 65 4.50 8.42 -3.68
CA ASN A 65 3.83 9.19 -2.64
C ASN A 65 3.01 8.25 -1.71
N PRO A 66 2.39 8.76 -0.63
CA PRO A 66 1.60 7.91 0.27
C PRO A 66 0.46 7.14 -0.43
N HIS A 67 -0.16 7.72 -1.45
CA HIS A 67 -1.22 7.06 -2.23
C HIS A 67 -0.66 5.95 -3.12
N SER A 68 0.61 6.04 -3.57
CA SER A 68 1.23 5.02 -4.41
C SER A 68 1.19 3.63 -3.79
N PHE A 69 1.23 3.49 -2.45
CA PHE A 69 1.06 2.19 -1.77
C PHE A 69 -0.33 1.61 -1.95
N ARG A 70 -1.35 2.46 -1.97
CA ARG A 70 -2.73 2.06 -2.20
C ARG A 70 -2.92 1.67 -3.66
N HIS A 71 -2.40 2.45 -4.60
CA HIS A 71 -2.40 2.12 -6.03
C HIS A 71 -1.74 0.76 -6.28
N SER A 72 -0.50 0.57 -5.81
CA SER A 72 0.23 -0.68 -6.05
C SER A 72 -0.45 -1.88 -5.39
N SER A 73 -0.99 -1.74 -4.18
CA SER A 73 -1.74 -2.83 -3.53
C SER A 73 -2.97 -3.23 -4.33
N LEU A 74 -3.80 -2.27 -4.77
CA LEU A 74 -5.01 -2.57 -5.56
C LEU A 74 -4.67 -3.21 -6.91
N THR A 75 -3.67 -2.68 -7.63
CA THR A 75 -3.17 -3.26 -8.87
C THR A 75 -2.68 -4.69 -8.67
N ASN A 76 -1.93 -4.94 -7.59
CA ASN A 76 -1.41 -6.28 -7.32
C ASN A 76 -2.52 -7.27 -6.95
N TYR A 77 -3.58 -6.83 -6.28
CA TYR A 77 -4.74 -7.68 -6.01
C TYR A 77 -5.53 -8.00 -7.28
N GLU A 78 -5.64 -7.03 -8.19
CA GLU A 78 -6.36 -7.18 -9.45
C GLU A 78 -5.61 -8.10 -10.43
N ASN A 79 -4.29 -7.96 -10.54
CA ASN A 79 -3.48 -8.73 -11.48
C ASN A 79 -2.94 -10.06 -10.92
N GLY A 80 -3.29 -10.38 -9.67
CA GLY A 80 -2.95 -11.65 -9.04
C GLY A 80 -1.58 -11.74 -8.37
N THR A 81 -0.82 -10.65 -8.32
CA THR A 81 0.57 -10.65 -7.80
C THR A 81 0.66 -10.31 -6.31
N HIS A 82 -0.43 -9.88 -5.66
CA HIS A 82 -0.42 -9.53 -4.25
C HIS A 82 -0.20 -10.76 -3.37
N TYR A 83 0.82 -10.74 -2.50
CA TYR A 83 1.21 -11.89 -1.68
C TYR A 83 0.06 -12.48 -0.83
N VAL A 84 -0.86 -11.64 -0.35
CA VAL A 84 -2.05 -12.04 0.43
C VAL A 84 -2.98 -12.98 -0.35
N LEU A 85 -3.02 -12.91 -1.68
CA LEU A 85 -3.87 -13.79 -2.48
C LEU A 85 -3.55 -15.26 -2.25
N LYS A 86 -2.27 -15.59 -2.02
CA LYS A 86 -1.83 -16.94 -1.65
C LYS A 86 -2.40 -17.37 -0.29
N GLU A 87 -2.39 -16.48 0.70
CA GLU A 87 -2.98 -16.74 2.03
C GLU A 87 -4.49 -16.98 1.94
N LEU A 88 -5.16 -16.34 0.97
CA LEU A 88 -6.60 -16.44 0.75
C LEU A 88 -7.02 -17.60 -0.18
N GLY A 89 -6.07 -18.27 -0.83
CA GLY A 89 -6.37 -19.26 -1.87
C GLY A 89 -7.12 -18.66 -3.05
N LYS A 90 -6.79 -17.42 -3.45
CA LYS A 90 -7.42 -16.70 -4.57
C LYS A 90 -6.40 -16.36 -5.64
N ASP A 91 -6.85 -16.34 -6.89
CA ASP A 91 -5.99 -15.93 -8.02
C ASP A 91 -5.94 -14.41 -8.17
N LYS A 92 -7.06 -13.72 -7.98
CA LYS A 92 -7.20 -12.26 -8.02
C LYS A 92 -8.44 -11.77 -7.27
N LEU A 93 -8.60 -10.46 -7.11
CA LEU A 93 -9.81 -9.83 -6.61
C LEU A 93 -10.51 -9.00 -7.69
N GLU A 94 -11.83 -9.10 -7.74
CA GLU A 94 -12.66 -8.30 -8.64
C GLU A 94 -12.75 -6.83 -8.20
N LEU A 95 -12.97 -5.94 -9.17
CA LEU A 95 -13.04 -4.49 -8.96
C LEU A 95 -14.05 -4.08 -7.88
N LYS A 96 -15.19 -4.77 -7.76
CA LYS A 96 -16.19 -4.51 -6.72
C LYS A 96 -15.65 -4.78 -5.32
N VAL A 97 -14.86 -5.84 -5.15
CA VAL A 97 -14.21 -6.17 -3.87
C VAL A 97 -13.12 -5.14 -3.56
N LEU A 98 -12.34 -4.75 -4.57
CA LEU A 98 -11.29 -3.72 -4.43
C LEU A 98 -11.86 -2.36 -4.02
N LYS A 99 -13.01 -1.96 -4.57
CA LYS A 99 -13.73 -0.75 -4.15
C LYS A 99 -14.05 -0.78 -2.66
N THR A 100 -14.61 -1.90 -2.18
CA THR A 100 -14.95 -2.08 -0.76
C THR A 100 -13.70 -2.12 0.11
N LEU A 101 -12.65 -2.80 -0.32
CA LEU A 101 -11.36 -2.85 0.38
C LEU A 101 -10.75 -1.45 0.55
N ALA A 102 -10.84 -0.63 -0.50
CA ALA A 102 -10.38 0.75 -0.49
C ALA A 102 -11.32 1.68 0.30
N ASN A 103 -12.56 1.29 0.58
CA ASN A 103 -13.59 2.20 1.09
C ASN A 103 -13.83 3.40 0.14
N HIS A 104 -13.85 3.15 -1.16
CA HIS A 104 -14.24 4.15 -2.16
C HIS A 104 -15.76 4.20 -2.29
N SER A 105 -16.34 5.40 -2.32
CA SER A 105 -17.77 5.61 -2.59
C SER A 105 -18.13 5.29 -4.04
N ASP A 106 -17.20 5.52 -4.98
CA ASP A 106 -17.38 5.34 -6.41
C ASP A 106 -16.40 4.30 -7.00
N ILE A 107 -16.83 3.57 -8.02
CA ILE A 107 -16.00 2.57 -8.70
C ILE A 107 -14.97 3.22 -9.63
N SER A 108 -15.29 4.38 -10.22
CA SER A 108 -14.39 5.17 -11.08
C SER A 108 -13.12 5.59 -10.33
N THR A 109 -13.23 5.90 -9.02
CA THR A 109 -12.06 6.18 -8.16
C THR A 109 -11.17 4.94 -7.98
N THR A 110 -11.75 3.75 -7.97
CA THR A 110 -10.97 2.51 -7.92
C THR A 110 -10.32 2.22 -9.27
N GLN A 111 -11.05 2.46 -10.37
CA GLN A 111 -10.55 2.25 -11.72
C GLN A 111 -9.42 3.21 -12.08
N SER A 112 -9.48 4.48 -11.65
CA SER A 112 -8.38 5.43 -11.83
C SER A 112 -7.12 5.06 -11.06
N TYR A 113 -7.22 4.12 -10.12
CA TYR A 113 -6.06 3.61 -9.38
C TYR A 113 -5.39 2.44 -10.08
N LEU A 114 -6.06 1.80 -11.03
CA LEU A 114 -5.56 0.68 -11.82
C LEU A 114 -4.97 1.20 -13.15
N PRO A 115 -4.04 0.47 -13.76
CA PRO A 115 -3.56 0.78 -15.11
C PRO A 115 -4.73 0.83 -16.10
N ASN A 116 -4.67 1.73 -17.09
CA ASN A 116 -5.61 1.69 -18.21
C ASN A 116 -5.36 0.41 -19.01
N LYS A 117 -6.43 -0.39 -19.20
CA LYS A 117 -6.41 -1.64 -19.95
C LYS A 117 -7.42 -1.63 -21.11
N ASP A 118 -7.89 -0.47 -21.54
CA ASP A 118 -8.95 -0.36 -22.55
C ASP A 118 -8.56 -1.09 -23.84
N ALA A 119 -7.30 -1.00 -24.25
CA ALA A 119 -6.78 -1.72 -25.41
C ALA A 119 -6.76 -3.25 -25.21
N GLU A 120 -6.39 -3.74 -24.03
CA GLU A 120 -6.38 -5.18 -23.70
C GLU A 120 -7.80 -5.74 -23.64
N ILE A 121 -8.71 -5.00 -23.01
CA ILE A 121 -10.14 -5.37 -22.92
C ILE A 121 -10.75 -5.42 -24.32
N LEU A 122 -10.44 -4.44 -25.18
CA LEU A 122 -10.87 -4.45 -26.56
C LEU A 122 -10.27 -5.63 -27.32
N ALA A 123 -8.96 -5.88 -27.18
CA ALA A 123 -8.32 -7.03 -27.82
C ALA A 123 -8.99 -8.35 -27.41
N GLU A 124 -9.21 -8.59 -26.12
CA GLU A 124 -9.89 -9.79 -25.63
C GLU A 124 -11.34 -9.89 -26.12
N ALA A 125 -12.10 -8.79 -26.08
CA ALA A 125 -13.49 -8.77 -26.56
C ALA A 125 -13.62 -9.04 -28.06
N PHE A 126 -12.61 -8.65 -28.85
CA PHE A 126 -12.54 -8.89 -30.29
C PHE A 126 -11.72 -10.14 -30.68
N GLY A 127 -11.15 -10.86 -29.71
CA GLY A 127 -10.35 -12.06 -29.93
C GLY A 127 -9.02 -11.80 -30.65
N LEU A 128 -8.40 -10.64 -30.42
CA LEU A 128 -7.15 -10.16 -31.03
C LEU A 128 -5.94 -10.41 -30.12
#